data_AF-A0A382W551-F1
#
_entry.id   AF-A0A382W551-F1
#
_cell.length_a   1.000
_cell.length_b   1.000
_cell.length_c   1.000
_cell.angle_alpha   90.00
_cell.angle_beta   90.00
_cell.angle_gamma   90.00
#
_symmetry.space_group_name_H-M   'P 1'
#
loop_
_entity.id
_entity.type
_entity.pdbx_description
1 polymer ?
#
loop_
_entity_poly.entity_id
_entity_poly.type
_entity_poly.pdbx_seq_one_letter_code
_entity_poly.pdbx_strand_id
1 'polypeptide(L)'
;MTVKKINEDKMSFMQDILGIETDMGVEMLRIVCECVQLFDTKQMDYGSTNIAACGEMGIAVRLQDKVSRMQNLLLKELKGESGVNHESLEDTFKDAANYAMIGLLLKRGLWK
;
A
#
# COMPACT_ATOMS: atom_id res chain seq x y z
N MET A 1 0.05 14.64 -4.00
CA MET A 1 1.52 14.64 -3.83
C MET A 1 2.12 13.86 -4.98
N THR A 2 3.18 14.35 -5.63
CA THR A 2 3.70 13.70 -6.85
C THR A 2 4.59 12.52 -6.48
N VAL A 3 4.14 11.30 -6.77
CA VAL A 3 4.96 10.08 -6.71
C VAL A 3 6.19 10.32 -7.57
N LYS A 4 7.39 10.13 -7.01
CA LYS A 4 8.63 10.25 -7.76
C LYS A 4 8.69 9.09 -8.74
N LYS A 5 8.60 9.40 -10.03
CA LYS A 5 8.80 8.43 -11.09
C LYS A 5 10.21 7.84 -10.97
N ILE A 6 10.29 6.54 -10.77
CA ILE A 6 11.56 5.81 -10.82
C ILE A 6 11.88 5.59 -12.29
N ASN A 7 13.09 5.94 -12.70
CA ASN A 7 13.52 5.73 -14.08
C ASN A 7 13.97 4.27 -14.30
N GLU A 8 14.04 3.87 -15.56
CA GLU A 8 14.34 2.49 -15.94
C GLU A 8 15.70 2.00 -15.45
N ASP A 9 16.73 2.86 -15.49
CA ASP A 9 18.06 2.49 -15.00
C ASP A 9 18.05 2.08 -13.51
N LYS A 10 17.31 2.81 -12.68
CA LYS A 10 17.17 2.48 -11.25
C LYS A 10 16.33 1.23 -11.04
N MET A 11 15.32 0.99 -11.88
CA MET A 11 14.52 -0.22 -11.80
C MET A 11 15.33 -1.46 -12.18
N SER A 12 16.10 -1.40 -13.26
CA SER A 12 17.02 -2.48 -13.67
C SER A 12 18.00 -2.78 -12.55
N PHE A 13 18.59 -1.75 -11.94
CA PHE A 13 19.51 -1.94 -10.81
C PHE A 13 18.86 -2.64 -9.61
N MET A 14 17.63 -2.25 -9.24
CA MET A 14 16.92 -2.91 -8.13
C MET A 14 16.47 -4.34 -8.49
N GLN A 15 16.06 -4.57 -9.74
CA GLN A 15 15.73 -5.90 -10.26
C GLN A 15 16.94 -6.83 -10.11
N ASP A 16 18.12 -6.38 -10.55
CA ASP A 16 19.36 -7.15 -10.49
C ASP A 16 19.76 -7.48 -9.04
N ILE A 17 19.70 -6.49 -8.14
CA ILE A 17 20.04 -6.69 -6.72
C ILE A 17 19.11 -7.69 -6.03
N LEU A 18 17.82 -7.65 -6.36
CA LEU A 18 16.82 -8.52 -5.76
C LEU A 18 16.74 -9.90 -6.44
N GLY A 19 17.44 -10.09 -7.57
CA GLY A 19 17.36 -11.31 -8.37
C GLY A 19 15.96 -11.57 -8.92
N ILE A 20 15.25 -10.52 -9.34
CA ILE A 20 13.89 -10.65 -9.89
C ILE A 20 13.98 -11.11 -11.35
N GLU A 21 13.49 -12.31 -11.61
CA GLU A 21 13.58 -12.95 -12.94
C GLU A 21 12.34 -12.75 -13.83
N THR A 22 11.21 -12.35 -13.25
CA THR A 22 9.93 -12.27 -13.98
C THR A 22 9.51 -10.82 -14.22
N ASP A 23 8.91 -10.57 -15.38
CA ASP A 23 8.34 -9.26 -15.72
C ASP A 23 7.32 -8.79 -14.66
N MET A 24 6.47 -9.70 -14.18
CA MET A 24 5.49 -9.39 -13.13
C MET A 24 6.14 -9.08 -11.78
N GLY A 25 7.30 -9.67 -11.48
CA GLY A 25 8.09 -9.30 -10.31
C GLY A 25 8.63 -7.88 -10.42
N VAL A 26 9.04 -7.46 -11.61
CA VAL A 26 9.50 -6.07 -11.87
C VAL A 26 8.33 -5.10 -11.70
N GLU A 27 7.17 -5.42 -12.25
CA GLU A 27 5.96 -4.60 -12.08
C GLU A 27 5.50 -4.54 -10.62
N MET A 28 5.54 -5.66 -9.89
CA MET A 28 5.28 -5.68 -8.44
C MET A 28 6.26 -4.78 -7.68
N LEU A 29 7.54 -4.79 -8.04
CA LEU A 29 8.54 -3.91 -7.43
C LEU A 29 8.22 -2.43 -7.66
N ARG A 30 7.74 -2.05 -8.86
CA ARG A 30 7.26 -0.67 -9.13
C ARG A 30 6.12 -0.30 -8.18
N ILE A 31 5.12 -1.17 -8.05
CA ILE A 31 3.96 -0.94 -7.17
C ILE A 31 4.39 -0.82 -5.71
N VAL A 32 5.31 -1.68 -5.23
CA VAL A 32 5.86 -1.59 -3.87
C VAL A 32 6.56 -0.26 -3.65
N CYS A 33 7.34 0.22 -4.62
CA CYS A 33 7.99 1.52 -4.52
C CYS A 33 6.97 2.67 -4.41
N GLU A 34 5.88 2.63 -5.16
CA GLU A 34 4.79 3.60 -5.04
C GLU A 34 4.12 3.53 -3.67
N CYS A 35 3.86 2.33 -3.15
CA CYS A 35 3.28 2.11 -1.83
C CYS A 35 4.17 2.69 -0.72
N VAL A 36 5.48 2.45 -0.81
CA VAL A 36 6.47 2.99 0.15
C VAL A 36 6.53 4.51 0.08
N GLN A 37 6.54 5.10 -1.12
CA GLN A 37 6.48 6.56 -1.25
C GLN A 37 5.19 7.11 -0.64
N LEU A 38 4.03 6.50 -0.90
CA LEU A 38 2.76 6.91 -0.31
C LEU A 38 2.79 6.77 1.22
N PHE A 39 3.31 5.66 1.74
CA PHE A 39 3.46 5.45 3.18
C PHE A 39 4.31 6.55 3.82
N ASP A 40 5.47 6.86 3.25
CA ASP A 40 6.37 7.91 3.75
C ASP A 40 5.67 9.27 3.82
N THR A 41 4.87 9.60 2.80
CA THR A 41 4.08 10.84 2.81
C THR A 41 3.04 10.88 3.93
N LYS A 42 2.29 9.79 4.13
CA LYS A 42 1.30 9.69 5.21
C LYS A 42 1.97 9.68 6.58
N GLN A 43 3.14 9.06 6.69
CA GLN A 43 3.90 8.97 7.93
C GLN A 43 4.37 10.35 8.40
N MET A 44 4.75 11.25 7.49
CA MET A 44 5.06 12.64 7.84
C MET A 44 3.86 13.39 8.43
N ASP A 45 2.63 13.09 7.96
CA ASP A 45 1.41 13.75 8.43
C ASP A 45 0.91 13.20 9.77
N TYR A 46 0.92 11.87 9.95
CA TYR A 46 0.27 11.21 11.08
C TYR A 46 1.22 10.82 12.22
N GLY A 47 2.51 10.63 11.95
CA GLY A 47 3.47 10.05 12.88
C GLY A 47 3.09 8.64 13.37
N SER A 48 3.85 8.13 14.34
CA SER A 48 3.79 6.70 14.73
C SER A 48 2.83 6.37 15.87
N THR A 49 2.38 7.39 16.61
CA THR A 49 1.69 7.23 17.90
C THR A 49 0.38 6.43 17.79
N ASN A 50 -0.42 6.69 16.75
CA ASN A 50 -1.73 6.05 16.58
C ASN A 50 -1.62 4.54 16.34
N ILE A 51 -0.61 4.12 15.57
CA ILE A 51 -0.36 2.70 15.32
C ILE A 51 0.23 2.05 16.59
N ALA A 52 1.16 2.73 17.27
CA ALA A 52 1.76 2.21 18.50
C ALA A 52 0.72 1.99 19.60
N ALA A 53 -0.28 2.86 19.72
CA ALA A 53 -1.34 2.76 20.72
C ALA A 53 -2.28 1.56 20.48
N CYS A 54 -2.55 1.21 19.22
CA CYS A 54 -3.49 0.13 18.88
C CYS A 54 -2.82 -1.21 18.54
N GLY A 55 -1.52 -1.20 18.21
CA GLY A 55 -0.75 -2.39 17.85
C GLY A 55 -1.35 -3.19 16.68
N GLU A 56 -1.08 -4.49 16.66
CA GLU A 56 -1.53 -5.42 15.61
C GLU A 56 -3.07 -5.47 15.48
N MET A 57 -3.81 -5.32 16.59
CA MET A 57 -5.28 -5.27 16.57
C MET A 57 -5.78 -4.05 15.79
N GLY A 58 -5.13 -2.90 15.96
CA GLY A 58 -5.42 -1.70 15.18
C GLY A 58 -5.17 -1.88 13.68
N ILE A 59 -4.20 -2.71 13.29
CA ILE A 59 -3.95 -3.07 11.90
C ILE A 59 -5.04 -3.99 11.37
N ALA A 60 -5.46 -5.00 12.13
CA ALA A 60 -6.54 -5.90 11.75
C ALA A 60 -7.85 -5.16 11.44
N VAL A 61 -8.24 -4.20 12.29
CA VAL A 61 -9.44 -3.37 12.07
C VAL A 61 -9.32 -2.51 10.81
N ARG A 62 -8.15 -1.92 10.55
CA ARG A 62 -7.93 -1.08 9.35
C ARG A 62 -7.91 -1.91 8.07
N LEU A 63 -7.35 -3.11 8.10
CA LEU A 63 -7.43 -4.06 6.99
C LEU A 63 -8.88 -4.48 6.72
N GLN A 64 -9.66 -4.75 7.78
CA GLN A 64 -11.08 -5.09 7.64
C GLN A 64 -11.86 -3.97 6.94
N ASP A 65 -11.67 -2.72 7.35
CA ASP A 65 -12.30 -1.54 6.71
C ASP A 65 -11.95 -1.47 5.21
N LYS A 66 -10.66 -1.63 4.87
CA LYS A 66 -10.22 -1.61 3.47
C LYS A 66 -10.79 -2.78 2.66
N VAL A 67 -10.88 -3.99 3.21
CA VAL A 67 -11.53 -5.13 2.54
C VAL A 67 -13.02 -4.86 2.29
N SER A 68 -13.75 -4.34 3.28
CA SER A 68 -15.16 -3.97 3.11
C SER A 68 -15.34 -2.90 2.05
N ARG A 69 -14.44 -1.93 1.97
CA ARG A 69 -14.41 -0.92 0.90
C ARG A 69 -14.19 -1.56 -0.48
N MET A 70 -13.21 -2.45 -0.62
CA MET A 70 -12.94 -3.15 -1.89
C MET A 70 -14.20 -3.89 -2.38
N GLN A 71 -14.85 -4.64 -1.49
CA GLN A 71 -16.08 -5.37 -1.81
C GLN A 71 -17.18 -4.43 -2.32
N ASN A 72 -17.38 -3.30 -1.65
CA ASN A 72 -18.38 -2.30 -2.05
C ASN A 72 -18.09 -1.71 -3.44
N LEU A 73 -16.84 -1.35 -3.73
CA LEU A 73 -16.45 -0.78 -5.03
C LEU A 73 -16.58 -1.81 -6.16
N LEU A 74 -16.07 -3.03 -5.96
CA LEU A 74 -16.18 -4.11 -6.94
C LEU A 74 -17.64 -4.48 -7.24
N LEU A 75 -18.49 -4.52 -6.21
CA LEU A 75 -19.92 -4.79 -6.41
C LEU A 75 -20.62 -3.69 -7.22
N LYS A 76 -20.22 -2.44 -7.06
CA LYS A 76 -20.73 -1.33 -7.87
C LYS A 76 -20.28 -1.43 -9.33
N GLU A 77 -19.00 -1.73 -9.55
CA GLU A 77 -18.46 -1.95 -10.90
C GLU A 77 -19.19 -3.09 -11.61
N LEU A 78 -19.45 -4.21 -10.92
CA LEU A 78 -20.22 -5.33 -11.46
C LEU A 78 -21.67 -4.98 -11.81
N LYS A 79 -22.26 -3.99 -11.12
CA LYS A 79 -23.60 -3.47 -11.41
C LYS A 79 -23.62 -2.41 -12.50
N GLY A 80 -22.45 -2.03 -13.05
CA GLY A 80 -22.33 -0.95 -14.03
C GLY A 80 -22.54 0.44 -13.42
N GLU A 81 -22.45 0.57 -12.09
CA GLU A 81 -22.52 1.86 -11.41
C GLU A 81 -21.18 2.59 -11.57
N SER A 82 -21.10 3.53 -12.51
CA SER A 82 -19.92 4.35 -12.73
C SER A 82 -19.93 5.57 -11.79
N GLY A 83 -19.04 5.55 -10.79
CA GLY A 83 -18.85 6.68 -9.88
C GLY A 83 -18.05 6.31 -8.63
N VAL A 84 -16.75 6.56 -8.66
CA VAL A 84 -15.96 6.63 -7.43
C VAL A 84 -16.03 8.07 -6.93
N ASN A 85 -16.81 8.31 -5.87
CA ASN A 85 -17.03 9.68 -5.41
C ASN A 85 -15.81 10.27 -4.68
N HIS A 86 -14.97 9.44 -4.02
CA HIS A 86 -13.95 9.95 -3.08
C HIS A 86 -12.55 9.32 -3.19
N GLU A 87 -12.41 7.98 -3.18
CA GLU A 87 -11.10 7.30 -3.15
C GLU A 87 -11.17 6.05 -4.06
N SER A 88 -10.16 5.86 -4.91
CA SER A 88 -10.19 4.81 -5.93
C SER A 88 -10.05 3.40 -5.36
N LEU A 89 -10.38 2.39 -6.18
CA LEU A 89 -10.10 1.01 -5.83
C LEU A 89 -8.58 0.77 -5.71
N GLU A 90 -7.78 1.42 -6.55
CA GLU A 90 -6.32 1.39 -6.50
C GLU A 90 -5.77 1.94 -5.18
N ASP A 91 -6.27 3.09 -4.72
CA ASP A 91 -5.91 3.66 -3.42
C ASP A 91 -6.22 2.68 -2.28
N THR A 92 -7.34 1.97 -2.40
CA THR A 92 -7.77 0.97 -1.42
C THR A 92 -6.80 -0.21 -1.36
N PHE A 93 -6.30 -0.68 -2.51
CA PHE A 93 -5.27 -1.72 -2.56
C PHE A 93 -3.94 -1.25 -1.98
N LYS A 94 -3.49 -0.03 -2.32
CA LYS A 94 -2.24 0.56 -1.79
C LYS A 94 -2.30 0.70 -0.27
N ASP A 95 -3.42 1.14 0.28
CA ASP A 95 -3.61 1.22 1.73
C ASP A 95 -3.60 -0.14 2.42
N ALA A 96 -4.27 -1.14 1.84
CA ALA A 96 -4.22 -2.49 2.39
C ALA A 96 -2.80 -3.08 2.37
N ALA A 97 -2.05 -2.88 1.29
CA ALA A 97 -0.65 -3.29 1.19
C ALA A 97 0.20 -2.60 2.27
N ASN A 98 0.05 -1.29 2.45
CA ASN A 98 0.76 -0.54 3.48
C ASN A 98 0.39 -0.99 4.89
N TYR A 99 -0.88 -1.23 5.20
CA TYR A 99 -1.27 -1.75 6.51
C TYR A 99 -0.71 -3.13 6.79
N ALA A 100 -0.66 -4.02 5.81
CA ALA A 100 0.00 -5.32 5.95
C ALA A 100 1.50 -5.17 6.23
N MET A 101 2.20 -4.28 5.52
CA MET A 101 3.61 -3.98 5.77
C MET A 101 3.85 -3.36 7.15
N ILE A 102 2.98 -2.46 7.62
CA ILE A 102 3.04 -1.92 8.98
C ILE A 102 2.87 -3.03 10.02
N GLY A 103 1.94 -3.97 9.78
CA GLY A 103 1.79 -5.17 10.61
C GLY A 103 3.08 -5.99 10.71
N LEU A 104 3.81 -6.16 9.60
CA LEU A 104 5.13 -6.81 9.60
C LEU A 104 6.17 -6.02 10.41
N LEU A 105 6.16 -4.68 10.31
CA LEU A 105 7.06 -3.84 11.11
C LEU A 105 6.78 -3.99 12.61
N LEU A 106 5.50 -3.98 13.02
CA LEU A 106 5.09 -4.23 14.41
C LEU A 106 5.53 -5.62 14.87
N LYS A 107 5.26 -6.66 14.08
CA LYS A 107 5.62 -8.04 14.41
C LYS A 107 7.12 -8.23 14.62
N ARG A 108 7.93 -7.47 13.88
CA ARG A 108 9.39 -7.48 13.95
C ARG A 108 9.97 -6.51 14.99
N GLY A 109 9.15 -5.74 15.68
CA GLY A 109 9.60 -4.72 16.64
C GLY A 109 10.34 -3.54 15.99
N LEU A 110 10.05 -3.27 14.71
CA LEU A 110 10.70 -2.21 13.92
C LEU A 110 9.89 -0.90 13.87
N TRP A 111 8.62 -0.92 14.30
CA TRP A 111 7.78 0.28 14.38
C TRP A 111 8.27 1.23 15.48
N LYS A 112 8.45 2.51 15.15
CA LYS A 112 8.98 3.55 16.05
C LYS A 112 8.26 4.86 15.83
#